data_AF-A0A2M8P8U4-F1
#
_entry.id   AF-A0A2M8P8U4-F1
#
_cell.length_a   1.000
_cell.length_b   1.000
_cell.length_c   1.000
_cell.angle_alpha   90.00
_cell.angle_beta   90.00
_cell.angle_gamma   90.00
#
_symmetry.space_group_name_H-M   'P 1'
#
loop_
_entity.id
_entity.type
_entity.pdbx_description
1 polymer ?
#
loop_
_entity_poly.entity_id
_entity_poly.type
_entity_poly.pdbx_seq_one_letter_code
_entity_poly.pdbx_strand_id
1 'polypeptide(L)' 'IKAILKRTGHYNGEIDGIWDEAAQEGFWSFVGMENLEERWAPNDHPELIDPVLLEFIRKRFGAHS' A
#
# COMPACT_ATOMS: atom_id res chain seq x y z
N ILE A 1 3.75 -5.46 -0.14
CA ILE A 1 2.55 -4.60 -0.02
C ILE A 1 1.35 -5.22 -0.72
N LYS A 2 1.43 -5.66 -1.99
CA LYS A 2 0.35 -6.38 -2.71
C LYS A 2 -0.35 -7.47 -1.89
N ALA A 3 0.39 -8.29 -1.14
CA ALA A 3 -0.19 -9.30 -0.24
C ALA A 3 -1.10 -8.70 0.85
N ILE A 4 -0.71 -7.55 1.43
CA ILE A 4 -1.51 -6.82 2.42
C ILE A 4 -2.76 -6.26 1.75
N LEU A 5 -2.60 -5.61 0.59
CA LEU A 5 -3.72 -5.03 -0.16
C LEU A 5 -4.76 -6.10 -0.55
N LYS A 6 -4.29 -7.29 -0.94
CA LYS A 6 -5.16 -8.40 -1.31
C LYS A 6 -5.99 -8.92 -0.16
N ARG A 7 -5.38 -9.18 1.00
CA ARG A 7 -6.13 -9.64 2.18
C ARG A 7 -7.05 -8.57 2.77
N THR A 8 -6.78 -7.29 2.55
CA THR A 8 -7.64 -6.17 2.99
C THR A 8 -8.70 -5.81 1.94
N GLY A 9 -8.74 -6.50 0.80
CA GLY A 9 -9.76 -6.31 -0.25
C GLY A 9 -9.50 -5.14 -1.21
N HIS A 10 -8.32 -4.52 -1.19
CA HIS A 10 -7.97 -3.40 -2.06
C HIS A 10 -7.22 -3.80 -3.34
N TYR A 11 -6.85 -5.09 -3.50
CA TYR A 11 -6.14 -5.56 -4.70
C TYR A 11 -6.48 -7.00 -5.04
N ASN A 12 -6.89 -7.28 -6.27
CA ASN A 12 -7.28 -8.64 -6.68
C ASN A 12 -6.29 -9.30 -7.66
N GLY A 13 -5.27 -8.57 -8.13
CA GLY A 13 -4.27 -9.08 -9.07
C GLY A 13 -3.26 -10.06 -8.46
N GLU A 14 -2.21 -10.37 -9.23
CA GLU A 14 -1.16 -11.29 -8.83
C GLU A 14 -0.20 -10.66 -7.80
N ILE A 15 0.27 -11.48 -6.86
CA ILE A 15 1.27 -11.04 -5.88
C ILE A 15 2.64 -11.30 -6.49
N ASP A 16 3.15 -10.32 -7.21
CA ASP A 16 4.50 -10.28 -7.76
C ASP A 16 5.30 -9.10 -7.15
N GLY A 17 6.51 -8.88 -7.68
CA GLY A 17 7.37 -7.76 -7.28
C GLY A 17 7.11 -6.46 -8.04
N ILE A 18 6.08 -6.39 -8.90
CA ILE A 18 5.85 -5.25 -9.79
C ILE A 18 4.95 -4.24 -9.08
N TRP A 19 5.33 -2.96 -9.12
CA TRP A 19 4.52 -1.86 -8.60
C TRP A 19 3.72 -1.18 -9.74
N ASP A 20 2.76 -1.93 -10.27
CA ASP A 20 1.91 -1.52 -11.38
C ASP A 20 0.81 -0.53 -10.96
N GLU A 21 0.11 0.04 -11.94
CA GLU A 21 -1.00 0.98 -11.75
C GLU A 21 -2.10 0.39 -10.85
N ALA A 22 -2.47 -0.88 -11.07
CA ALA A 22 -3.47 -1.56 -10.24
C ALA A 22 -3.05 -1.68 -8.76
N ALA A 23 -1.76 -1.88 -8.48
CA ALA A 23 -1.23 -1.87 -7.13
C ALA A 23 -1.21 -0.47 -6.53
N GLN A 24 -0.89 0.55 -7.33
CA GLN A 24 -0.92 1.96 -6.92
C GLN A 24 -2.35 2.41 -6.58
N GLU A 25 -3.34 2.09 -7.40
CA GLU A 25 -4.75 2.36 -7.13
C GLU A 25 -5.24 1.63 -5.88
N GLY A 26 -4.90 0.35 -5.74
CA GLY A 26 -5.22 -0.42 -4.54
C GLY A 26 -4.56 0.16 -3.29
N PHE A 27 -3.33 0.66 -3.42
CA PHE A 27 -2.63 1.32 -2.33
C PHE A 27 -3.25 2.67 -1.99
N TRP A 28 -3.69 3.45 -2.98
CA TRP A 28 -4.43 4.71 -2.76
C TRP A 28 -5.70 4.47 -1.95
N SER A 29 -6.51 3.48 -2.37
CA SER A 29 -7.73 3.10 -1.65
C SER A 29 -7.45 2.68 -0.21
N PHE A 30 -6.38 1.91 0.00
CA PHE A 30 -5.94 1.48 1.32
C PHE A 30 -5.49 2.63 2.22
N VAL A 31 -4.64 3.54 1.71
CA VAL A 31 -4.17 4.70 2.51
C VAL A 31 -5.30 5.69 2.79
N GLY A 32 -6.25 5.84 1.87
CA GLY A 32 -7.51 6.58 2.08
C GLY A 32 -8.32 6.03 3.25
N MET A 33 -8.54 4.71 3.27
CA MET A 33 -9.28 4.06 4.35
C MET A 33 -8.61 4.24 5.73
N GLU A 34 -7.28 4.25 5.78
CA GLU A 34 -6.52 4.45 7.02
C GLU A 34 -6.26 5.95 7.34
N ASN A 35 -6.80 6.90 6.57
CA ASN A 35 -6.59 8.36 6.69
C ASN A 35 -5.10 8.80 6.61
N LEU A 36 -4.35 8.23 5.66
CA LEU A 36 -2.92 8.50 5.46
C LEU A 36 -2.59 9.02 4.05
N GLU A 37 -3.58 9.55 3.34
CA GLU A 37 -3.47 10.06 1.95
C GLU A 37 -2.37 11.11 1.80
N GLU A 38 -2.19 11.99 2.79
CA GLU A 38 -1.16 13.04 2.77
C GLU A 38 0.29 12.51 2.83
N ARG A 39 0.47 11.22 3.16
CA ARG A 39 1.80 10.59 3.31
C ARG A 39 2.27 9.84 2.08
N TRP A 40 1.46 9.76 1.03
CA TRP A 40 1.85 9.16 -0.22
C TRP A 40 1.43 10.04 -1.39
N ALA A 41 2.38 10.41 -2.24
CA ALA A 41 2.17 11.32 -3.35
C ALA A 41 2.17 10.54 -4.67
N PRO A 42 1.04 9.92 -5.08
CA PRO A 42 0.97 9.10 -6.29
C PRO A 42 1.29 9.87 -7.58
N ASN A 43 1.12 11.20 -7.58
CA ASN A 43 1.35 12.04 -8.75
C ASN A 43 2.79 12.55 -8.91
N ASP A 44 3.60 12.50 -7.85
CA ASP A 44 5.00 12.96 -7.88
C ASP A 44 5.98 11.78 -7.82
N HIS A 45 5.82 10.90 -6.82
CA HIS A 45 6.73 9.79 -6.54
C HIS A 45 5.95 8.54 -6.12
N PRO A 46 5.16 7.93 -7.02
CA PRO A 46 4.36 6.74 -6.72
C PRO A 46 5.19 5.53 -6.26
N GLU A 47 6.46 5.46 -6.64
CA GLU A 47 7.43 4.43 -6.26
C GLU A 47 7.99 4.60 -4.83
N LEU A 48 7.87 5.80 -4.25
CA LEU A 48 8.37 6.09 -2.92
C LEU A 48 7.25 5.97 -1.89
N ILE A 49 7.54 5.27 -0.80
CA ILE A 49 6.62 5.12 0.33
C ILE A 49 7.27 5.75 1.54
N ASP A 50 6.55 6.69 2.16
CA ASP A 50 6.98 7.36 3.39
C ASP A 50 7.36 6.32 4.47
N PRO A 51 8.53 6.45 5.13
CA PRO A 51 8.98 5.49 6.14
C PRO A 51 8.03 5.32 7.31
N VAL A 52 7.29 6.38 7.71
CA VAL A 52 6.31 6.31 8.81
C VAL A 52 5.08 5.54 8.37
N LEU A 53 4.59 5.78 7.15
CA LEU A 53 3.53 4.96 6.54
C LEU A 53 3.95 3.48 6.45
N LEU A 54 5.18 3.20 6.01
CA LEU A 54 5.70 1.84 5.93
C LEU A 54 5.78 1.18 7.31
N GLU A 55 6.23 1.90 8.34
CA GLU A 55 6.27 1.39 9.71
C GLU A 55 4.87 1.11 10.25
N PHE A 56 3.92 2.01 10.02
CA PHE A 56 2.51 1.81 10.36
C PHE A 56 1.97 0.52 9.74
N ILE A 57 2.19 0.33 8.43
CA ILE A 57 1.79 -0.89 7.71
C ILE A 57 2.46 -2.11 8.36
N ARG A 58 3.75 -2.08 8.66
CA ARG A 58 4.43 -3.21 9.31
C ARG A 58 3.87 -3.54 10.69
N LYS A 59 3.57 -2.53 11.52
CA LYS A 59 3.05 -2.72 12.88
C LYS A 59 1.63 -3.27 12.90
N ARG A 60 0.75 -2.70 12.06
CA ARG A 60 -0.68 -3.05 12.03
C ARG A 60 -0.97 -4.29 11.20
N PHE A 61 -0.16 -4.48 10.16
CA PHE A 61 -0.45 -5.39 9.06
C PHE A 61 0.71 -6.36 8.75
N GLY A 62 1.87 -6.23 9.38
CA GLY A 62 2.92 -7.23 9.27
C GLY A 62 2.43 -8.59 9.76
N ALA A 63 2.72 -9.65 9.00
CA ALA A 63 2.58 -11.00 9.53
C ALA A 63 3.60 -11.16 10.66
N HIS A 64 3.18 -11.58 11.85
CA HIS A 64 4.12 -12.17 12.80
C HIS A 64 4.75 -13.37 12.09
N SER A 65 6.03 -13.24 11.76
CA SER A 65 6.88 -14.32 11.27
C SER A 65 7.73 -14.76 12.44
#